data_AF-A0A2N6DCL8-F1
#
_entry.id   AF-A0A2N6DCL8-F1
#
_cell.length_a   1.000
_cell.length_b   1.000
_cell.length_c   1.000
_cell.angle_alpha   90.00
_cell.angle_beta   90.00
_cell.angle_gamma   90.00
#
_symmetry.space_group_name_H-M   'P 1'
#
loop_
_entity.id
_entity.type
_entity.pdbx_description
1 polymer ?
#
loop_
_entity_poly.entity_id
_entity_poly.type
_entity_poly.pdbx_seq_one_letter_code
_entity_poly.pdbx_strand_id
1 'polypeptide(L)'
;MKNHLYLIFAMVIVGSSVPVGKLVILDLPVYLTLSIRFIVGSVFLYIFIKYKGIKFEGISISNLVLIGVQALLGAVLFNYFLLEGLKSISAVSSGILIGTLPVVLLVLSVIILKERFTLSKGLAVIVATIGVVLINLSGVEGDVSATIKGSLLVLLAVICEALFLLIRKKLPMQISSLVLSLIISVYGFLFFVPFGIFEVFHGGLRRIDTTGYLLIAYYGVFITAIAYILWFKGIKSVDGAYASVYTAFMPLSAVLLSSVILKESMTIMHIAGFTLVMSAMLVLSIKR
;
A
#
# COMPACT_ATOMS: atom_id res chain seq x y z
N MET A 1 -7.97 17.70 -17.93
CA MET A 1 -8.21 16.26 -18.24
C MET A 1 -6.96 15.38 -18.08
N LYS A 2 -5.85 15.60 -18.80
CA LYS A 2 -4.65 14.73 -18.74
C LYS A 2 -4.10 14.49 -17.32
N ASN A 3 -4.14 15.49 -16.45
CA ASN A 3 -3.59 15.39 -15.09
C ASN A 3 -4.43 14.54 -14.13
N HIS A 4 -5.76 14.50 -14.32
CA HIS A 4 -6.64 13.63 -13.55
C HIS A 4 -6.44 12.15 -13.93
N LEU A 5 -6.18 11.87 -15.21
CA LEU A 5 -5.84 10.53 -15.66
C LEU A 5 -4.59 10.01 -14.98
N TYR A 6 -3.57 10.85 -14.76
CA TYR A 6 -2.37 10.42 -14.02
C TYR A 6 -2.67 9.98 -12.58
N LEU A 7 -3.59 10.67 -11.88
CA LEU A 7 -4.01 10.29 -10.53
C LEU A 7 -4.77 8.97 -10.52
N ILE A 8 -5.72 8.80 -11.45
CA ILE A 8 -6.49 7.57 -11.58
C ILE A 8 -5.56 6.39 -11.90
N PHE A 9 -4.73 6.50 -12.94
CA PHE A 9 -3.81 5.44 -13.33
C PHE A 9 -2.82 5.11 -12.22
N ALA A 10 -2.28 6.11 -11.52
CA ALA A 10 -1.42 5.86 -10.37
C ALA A 10 -2.13 4.98 -9.33
N MET A 11 -3.35 5.37 -8.93
CA MET A 11 -4.10 4.65 -7.89
C MET A 11 -4.59 3.28 -8.35
N VAL A 12 -4.91 3.11 -9.64
CA VAL A 12 -5.21 1.80 -10.23
C VAL A 12 -3.99 0.88 -10.22
N ILE A 13 -2.80 1.39 -10.56
CA ILE A 13 -1.56 0.62 -10.49
C ILE A 13 -1.26 0.22 -9.04
N VAL A 14 -1.42 1.15 -8.08
CA VAL A 14 -1.23 0.82 -6.66
C VAL A 14 -2.23 -0.23 -6.20
N GLY A 15 -3.52 -0.12 -6.53
CA GLY A 15 -4.52 -1.12 -6.15
C GLY A 15 -4.29 -2.48 -6.80
N SER A 16 -3.76 -2.52 -8.03
CA SER A 16 -3.36 -3.76 -8.70
C SER A 16 -2.28 -4.56 -7.95
N SER A 17 -1.57 -3.93 -7.01
CA SER A 17 -0.58 -4.62 -6.17
C SER A 17 -1.19 -5.72 -5.31
N VAL A 18 -2.46 -5.64 -4.93
CA VAL A 18 -3.12 -6.65 -4.10
C VAL A 18 -3.29 -7.98 -4.84
N PRO A 19 -3.96 -8.04 -6.01
CA PRO A 19 -4.07 -9.29 -6.76
C PRO A 19 -2.74 -9.78 -7.31
N VAL A 20 -1.84 -8.88 -7.76
CA VAL A 20 -0.50 -9.27 -8.18
C VAL A 20 0.27 -9.86 -7.00
N GLY A 21 0.17 -9.26 -5.80
CA GLY A 21 0.77 -9.78 -4.57
C GLY A 21 0.29 -11.17 -4.24
N LYS A 22 -1.03 -11.41 -4.34
CA LYS A 22 -1.64 -12.73 -4.15
C LYS A 22 -1.11 -13.77 -5.13
N LEU A 23 -0.92 -13.42 -6.41
CA LEU A 23 -0.31 -14.33 -7.40
C LEU A 23 1.15 -14.62 -7.07
N VAL A 24 1.91 -13.59 -6.73
CA VAL A 24 3.35 -13.72 -6.48
C VAL A 24 3.63 -14.64 -5.29
N ILE A 25 2.88 -14.55 -4.20
CA ILE A 25 3.10 -15.40 -3.01
C ILE A 25 2.77 -16.89 -3.23
N LEU A 26 2.12 -17.26 -4.34
CA LEU A 26 1.88 -18.67 -4.68
C LEU A 26 3.15 -19.36 -5.18
N ASP A 27 3.94 -18.63 -5.95
CA ASP A 27 5.10 -19.18 -6.65
C ASP A 27 6.43 -18.76 -6.03
N LEU A 28 6.45 -17.60 -5.35
CA LEU A 28 7.66 -16.97 -4.86
C LEU A 28 7.62 -16.76 -3.35
N PRO A 29 8.75 -17.03 -2.68
CA PRO A 29 8.92 -16.66 -1.28
C PRO A 29 8.79 -15.14 -1.06
N VAL A 30 8.25 -14.74 0.11
CA VAL A 30 7.81 -13.35 0.37
C VAL A 30 9.00 -12.39 0.46
N TYR A 31 10.05 -12.78 1.19
CA TYR A 31 11.19 -11.89 1.41
C TYR A 31 11.98 -11.72 0.12
N LEU A 32 12.22 -12.81 -0.62
CA LEU A 32 12.85 -12.75 -1.93
C LEU A 32 12.10 -11.82 -2.90
N THR A 33 10.78 -11.96 -2.98
CA THR A 33 9.93 -11.11 -3.82
C THR A 33 10.12 -9.63 -3.49
N LEU A 34 10.04 -9.28 -2.21
CA LEU A 34 10.16 -7.90 -1.76
C LEU A 34 11.57 -7.36 -2.00
N SER A 35 12.62 -8.16 -1.78
CA SER A 35 13.99 -7.79 -2.14
C SER A 35 14.11 -7.43 -3.61
N ILE A 36 13.64 -8.29 -4.52
CA ILE A 36 13.77 -8.06 -5.96
C ILE A 36 12.94 -6.84 -6.40
N ARG A 37 11.70 -6.74 -5.91
CA ARG A 37 10.83 -5.57 -6.16
C ARG A 37 11.53 -4.27 -5.79
N PHE A 38 12.11 -4.19 -4.58
CA PHE A 38 12.71 -2.95 -4.09
C PHE A 38 14.01 -2.59 -4.81
N ILE A 39 14.85 -3.57 -5.19
CA ILE A 39 16.05 -3.26 -5.98
C ILE A 39 15.69 -2.81 -7.40
N VAL A 40 14.73 -3.48 -8.06
CA VAL A 40 14.28 -3.09 -9.41
C VAL A 40 13.67 -1.69 -9.39
N GLY A 41 12.79 -1.41 -8.42
CA GLY A 41 12.21 -0.08 -8.23
C GLY A 41 13.27 1.00 -7.94
N SER A 42 14.26 0.69 -7.11
CA SER A 42 15.35 1.62 -6.78
C SER A 42 16.22 1.93 -8.00
N VAL A 43 16.61 0.92 -8.77
CA VAL A 43 17.40 1.10 -10.00
C VAL A 43 16.64 1.97 -11.01
N PHE A 44 15.36 1.65 -11.24
CA PHE A 44 14.53 2.43 -12.17
C PHE A 44 14.37 3.88 -11.72
N LEU A 45 14.04 4.10 -10.45
CA LEU A 45 13.90 5.46 -9.88
C LEU A 45 15.21 6.23 -9.96
N TYR A 46 16.34 5.58 -9.67
CA TYR A 46 17.66 6.21 -9.77
C TYR A 46 17.96 6.67 -11.20
N ILE A 47 17.76 5.79 -12.20
CA ILE A 47 17.93 6.12 -13.62
C ILE A 47 17.02 7.29 -14.01
N PHE A 48 15.75 7.25 -13.59
CA PHE A 48 14.80 8.32 -13.89
C PHE A 48 15.16 9.66 -13.25
N ILE A 49 15.61 9.65 -11.99
CA ILE A 49 16.08 10.84 -11.25
C ILE A 49 17.29 11.45 -11.95
N LYS A 50 18.26 10.62 -12.37
CA LYS A 50 19.43 11.06 -13.14
C LYS A 50 19.05 11.64 -14.49
N TYR A 51 18.20 10.96 -15.25
CA TYR A 51 17.70 11.43 -16.54
C TYR A 51 16.96 12.78 -16.43
N LYS A 52 16.22 13.00 -15.33
CA LYS A 52 15.51 14.25 -15.07
C LYS A 52 16.35 15.33 -14.39
N GLY A 53 17.62 15.07 -14.09
CA GLY A 53 18.51 16.03 -13.41
C GLY A 53 18.01 16.43 -12.02
N ILE A 54 17.24 15.59 -11.35
CA ILE A 54 16.69 15.89 -10.02
C ILE A 54 17.84 15.81 -9.00
N LYS A 55 18.03 16.90 -8.25
CA LYS A 55 19.10 17.00 -7.24
C LYS A 55 18.70 16.32 -5.94
N PHE A 56 19.70 15.82 -5.24
CA PHE A 56 19.57 15.21 -3.90
C PHE A 56 19.78 16.29 -2.83
N GLU A 57 18.79 17.16 -2.68
CA GLU A 57 18.83 18.29 -1.73
C GLU A 57 18.05 17.98 -0.44
N GLY A 58 18.45 18.59 0.68
CA GLY A 58 17.74 18.48 1.96
C GLY A 58 17.95 17.16 2.73
N ILE A 59 18.90 16.32 2.31
CA ILE A 59 19.22 15.05 2.98
C ILE A 59 20.27 15.31 4.06
N SER A 60 19.83 15.39 5.32
CA SER A 60 20.72 15.36 6.49
C SER A 60 20.79 13.94 7.06
N ILE A 61 21.86 13.63 7.81
CA ILE A 61 22.02 12.33 8.49
C ILE A 61 20.86 12.09 9.47
N SER A 62 20.41 13.12 10.19
CA SER A 62 19.25 13.04 11.08
C SER A 62 17.96 12.69 10.31
N ASN A 63 17.81 13.22 9.09
CA ASN A 63 16.69 12.87 8.22
C ASN A 63 16.80 11.43 7.71
N LEU A 64 18.00 10.92 7.43
CA LEU A 64 18.18 9.53 6.97
C LEU A 64 17.70 8.51 8.00
N VAL A 65 17.95 8.73 9.30
CA VAL A 65 17.43 7.85 10.35
C VAL A 65 15.90 7.85 10.34
N LEU A 66 15.28 9.03 10.28
CA LEU A 66 13.82 9.15 10.24
C LEU A 66 13.22 8.53 8.97
N ILE A 67 13.90 8.67 7.83
CA ILE A 67 13.52 8.02 6.56
C ILE A 67 13.70 6.49 6.66
N GLY A 68 14.72 6.01 7.38
CA GLY A 68 14.92 4.59 7.67
C GLY A 68 13.78 4.00 8.50
N VAL A 69 13.37 4.69 9.58
CA VAL A 69 12.20 4.30 10.39
C VAL A 69 10.92 4.35 9.54
N GLN A 70 10.78 5.39 8.72
CA GLN A 70 9.68 5.49 7.78
C GLN A 70 9.66 4.28 6.83
N ALA A 71 10.79 3.94 6.21
CA ALA A 71 10.90 2.78 5.31
C ALA A 71 10.62 1.45 6.04
N LEU A 72 11.07 1.29 7.28
CA LEU A 72 10.75 0.11 8.08
C LEU A 72 9.23 -0.06 8.26
N LEU A 73 8.50 1.02 8.54
CA LEU A 73 7.05 0.95 8.73
C LEU A 73 6.30 0.72 7.41
N GLY A 74 6.49 1.59 6.40
CA GLY A 74 5.68 1.56 5.17
C GLY A 74 6.24 0.67 4.06
N ALA A 75 7.56 0.52 3.95
CA ALA A 75 8.15 -0.34 2.92
C ALA A 75 8.30 -1.79 3.41
N VAL A 76 8.67 -2.00 4.67
CA VAL A 76 8.95 -3.34 5.20
C VAL A 76 7.73 -3.94 5.87
N LEU A 77 7.33 -3.41 7.03
CA LEU A 77 6.29 -4.01 7.86
C LEU A 77 4.93 -4.02 7.16
N PHE A 78 4.53 -2.94 6.49
CA PHE A 78 3.31 -2.91 5.67
C PHE A 78 3.30 -4.03 4.63
N ASN A 79 4.35 -4.14 3.80
CA ASN A 79 4.36 -5.16 2.74
C ASN A 79 4.46 -6.58 3.29
N TYR A 80 5.21 -6.79 4.38
CA TYR A 80 5.27 -8.08 5.05
C TYR A 80 3.90 -8.50 5.58
N PHE A 81 3.26 -7.66 6.40
CA PHE A 81 1.96 -7.97 6.99
C PHE A 81 0.85 -8.10 5.94
N LEU A 82 0.90 -7.30 4.88
CA LEU A 82 -0.05 -7.41 3.77
C LEU A 82 0.09 -8.77 3.06
N LEU A 83 1.31 -9.14 2.66
CA LEU A 83 1.54 -10.40 1.95
C LEU A 83 1.29 -11.62 2.86
N GLU A 84 1.61 -11.53 4.14
CA GLU A 84 1.30 -12.59 5.10
C GLU A 84 -0.22 -12.71 5.35
N GLY A 85 -0.94 -11.58 5.46
CA GLY A 85 -2.39 -11.57 5.56
C GLY A 85 -3.07 -12.14 4.31
N LEU A 86 -2.54 -11.83 3.13
CA LEU A 86 -2.99 -12.39 1.86
C LEU A 86 -2.82 -13.91 1.76
N LYS A 87 -2.04 -14.57 2.63
CA LYS A 87 -2.04 -16.05 2.66
C LYS A 87 -3.32 -16.61 3.27
N SER A 88 -3.97 -15.87 4.16
CA SER A 88 -5.11 -16.35 4.94
C SER A 88 -6.47 -15.82 4.48
N ILE A 89 -6.53 -14.68 3.81
CA ILE A 89 -7.78 -14.08 3.31
C ILE A 89 -7.75 -13.79 1.81
N SER A 90 -8.93 -13.58 1.22
CA SER A 90 -9.07 -13.22 -0.18
C SER A 90 -8.42 -11.87 -0.48
N ALA A 91 -8.00 -11.68 -1.73
CA ALA A 91 -7.47 -10.41 -2.21
C ALA A 91 -8.56 -9.34 -2.25
N VAL A 92 -9.81 -9.72 -2.51
CA VAL A 92 -11.00 -8.86 -2.34
C VAL A 92 -11.09 -8.36 -0.89
N SER A 93 -11.07 -9.26 0.11
CA SER A 93 -11.13 -8.87 1.52
C SER A 93 -9.98 -7.93 1.90
N SER A 94 -8.75 -8.27 1.49
CA SER A 94 -7.57 -7.45 1.71
C SER A 94 -7.71 -6.05 1.09
N GLY A 95 -8.21 -5.96 -0.15
CA GLY A 95 -8.43 -4.70 -0.85
C GLY A 95 -9.42 -3.78 -0.13
N ILE A 96 -10.49 -4.36 0.44
CA ILE A 96 -11.46 -3.58 1.23
C ILE A 96 -10.82 -3.12 2.55
N LEU A 97 -10.08 -4.00 3.25
CA LEU A 97 -9.38 -3.65 4.48
C LEU A 97 -8.35 -2.52 4.27
N ILE A 98 -7.62 -2.52 3.15
CA ILE A 98 -6.71 -1.43 2.79
C ILE A 98 -7.47 -0.10 2.63
N GLY A 99 -8.72 -0.14 2.16
CA GLY A 99 -9.60 1.03 2.08
C GLY A 99 -9.86 1.72 3.42
N THR A 100 -9.56 1.06 4.55
CA THR A 100 -9.68 1.66 5.89
C THR A 100 -8.53 2.59 6.26
N LEU A 101 -7.46 2.67 5.45
CA LEU A 101 -6.29 3.51 5.70
C LEU A 101 -6.61 4.96 6.09
N PRO A 102 -7.54 5.69 5.44
CA PRO A 102 -7.86 7.07 5.82
C PRO A 102 -8.44 7.17 7.24
N VAL A 103 -9.20 6.16 7.66
CA VAL A 103 -9.84 6.08 8.98
C VAL A 103 -8.78 5.77 10.04
N VAL A 104 -7.89 4.80 9.78
CA VAL A 104 -6.79 4.47 10.70
C VAL A 104 -5.83 5.64 10.85
N LEU A 105 -5.47 6.29 9.74
CA LEU A 105 -4.63 7.50 9.73
C LEU A 105 -5.24 8.63 10.56
N LEU A 106 -6.55 8.81 10.49
CA LEU A 106 -7.27 9.80 11.28
C LEU A 106 -7.23 9.47 12.78
N VAL A 107 -7.49 8.22 13.15
CA VAL A 107 -7.45 7.80 14.56
C VAL A 107 -6.05 8.01 15.13
N LEU A 108 -5.01 7.61 14.39
CA LEU A 108 -3.62 7.82 14.80
C LEU A 108 -3.22 9.30 14.82
N SER A 109 -3.72 10.14 13.91
CA SER A 109 -3.44 11.58 13.95
C SER A 109 -4.07 12.24 15.18
N VAL A 110 -5.26 11.82 15.59
CA VAL A 110 -5.91 12.30 16.82
C VAL A 110 -5.13 11.86 18.06
N ILE A 111 -4.67 10.60 18.12
CA ILE A 111 -3.93 10.07 19.27
C ILE A 111 -2.52 10.67 19.37
N ILE A 112 -1.78 10.69 18.26
CA ILE A 112 -0.34 11.05 18.23
C ILE A 112 -0.14 12.56 18.08
N LEU A 113 -0.90 13.20 17.19
CA LEU A 113 -0.76 14.64 16.90
C LEU A 113 -1.76 15.49 17.70
N LYS A 114 -2.65 14.87 18.50
CA LYS A 114 -3.67 15.55 19.30
C LYS A 114 -4.59 16.44 18.46
N GLU A 115 -4.86 16.04 17.22
CA GLU A 115 -5.79 16.74 16.32
C GLU A 115 -7.23 16.69 16.87
N ARG A 116 -8.04 17.71 16.55
CA ARG A 116 -9.43 17.78 17.02
C ARG A 116 -10.28 16.64 16.43
N PHE A 117 -10.98 15.92 17.31
CA PHE A 117 -11.98 14.91 16.95
C PHE A 117 -13.34 15.57 16.76
N THR A 118 -14.01 15.32 15.64
CA THR A 118 -15.33 15.86 15.34
C THR A 118 -16.34 14.72 15.21
N LEU A 119 -17.63 15.03 15.35
CA LEU A 119 -18.69 14.01 15.23
C LEU A 119 -18.65 13.28 13.88
N SER A 120 -18.36 14.00 12.79
CA SER A 120 -18.21 13.39 11.46
C SER A 120 -17.06 12.39 11.38
N LYS A 121 -15.95 12.66 12.09
CA LYS A 121 -14.80 11.75 12.20
C LYS A 121 -15.18 10.48 12.98
N GLY A 122 -15.92 10.62 14.08
CA GLY A 122 -16.42 9.48 14.85
C GLY A 122 -17.38 8.58 14.08
N LEU A 123 -18.33 9.17 13.34
CA LEU A 123 -19.25 8.41 12.49
C LEU A 123 -18.50 7.64 11.39
N ALA A 124 -17.49 8.25 10.74
CA ALA A 124 -16.69 7.56 9.74
C ALA A 124 -15.94 6.36 10.32
N VAL A 125 -15.42 6.47 11.55
CA VAL A 125 -14.78 5.34 12.24
C VAL A 125 -15.78 4.21 12.49
N ILE A 126 -16.97 4.52 13.03
CA ILE A 126 -18.00 3.51 13.29
C ILE A 126 -18.43 2.81 11.99
N VAL A 127 -18.71 3.57 10.94
CA VAL A 127 -19.11 3.04 9.63
C VAL A 127 -18.04 2.12 9.04
N ALA A 128 -16.77 2.52 9.09
CA ALA A 128 -15.68 1.69 8.62
C ALA A 128 -15.50 0.41 9.44
N THR A 129 -15.62 0.50 10.77
CA THR A 129 -15.58 -0.67 11.67
C THR A 129 -16.69 -1.67 11.33
N ILE A 130 -17.92 -1.20 11.11
CA ILE A 130 -19.02 -2.07 10.66
C ILE A 130 -18.66 -2.74 9.34
N GLY A 131 -18.10 -1.98 8.38
CA GLY A 131 -17.64 -2.54 7.12
C GLY A 131 -16.61 -3.66 7.28
N VAL A 132 -15.61 -3.45 8.15
CA VAL A 132 -14.59 -4.46 8.50
C VAL A 132 -15.21 -5.73 9.09
N VAL A 133 -16.18 -5.57 10.00
CA VAL A 133 -16.90 -6.70 10.61
C VAL A 133 -17.66 -7.50 9.55
N LEU A 134 -18.40 -6.83 8.65
CA LEU A 134 -19.14 -7.51 7.58
C LEU A 134 -18.24 -8.34 6.66
N ILE A 135 -17.05 -7.84 6.34
CA ILE A 135 -16.09 -8.58 5.49
C ILE A 135 -15.59 -9.83 6.21
N ASN A 136 -15.32 -9.77 7.51
CA ASN A 136 -14.91 -10.95 8.28
C ASN A 136 -16.03 -11.99 8.38
N LEU A 137 -17.29 -11.55 8.47
CA LEU A 137 -18.45 -12.42 8.42
C LEU A 137 -18.72 -13.02 7.03
N SER A 138 -18.05 -12.53 5.98
CA SER A 138 -18.19 -13.07 4.63
C SER A 138 -17.31 -14.31 4.38
N GLY A 139 -16.28 -14.53 5.20
CA GLY A 139 -15.34 -15.65 5.10
C GLY A 139 -15.82 -16.96 5.76
N VAL A 140 -17.12 -17.08 6.05
CA VAL A 140 -17.71 -18.16 6.87
C VAL A 140 -17.64 -19.55 6.21
N GLU A 141 -17.23 -19.66 4.94
CA GLU A 141 -17.00 -20.96 4.27
C GLU A 141 -15.62 -21.60 4.59
N GLY A 142 -14.79 -20.99 5.44
CA GLY A 142 -13.46 -21.49 5.80
C GLY A 142 -13.11 -21.41 7.30
N ASP A 143 -11.83 -21.61 7.63
CA ASP A 143 -11.32 -21.46 9.01
C ASP A 143 -11.45 -20.00 9.47
N VAL A 144 -12.42 -19.75 10.35
CA VAL A 144 -12.70 -18.44 10.94
C VAL A 144 -11.47 -17.88 11.66
N SER A 145 -10.68 -18.73 12.32
CA SER A 145 -9.46 -18.31 13.01
C SER A 145 -8.40 -17.80 12.04
N ALA A 146 -8.19 -18.52 10.93
CA ALA A 146 -7.30 -18.09 9.86
C ALA A 146 -7.76 -16.78 9.23
N THR A 147 -9.07 -16.63 9.01
CA THR A 147 -9.68 -15.41 8.45
C THR A 147 -9.43 -14.20 9.36
N ILE A 148 -9.73 -14.34 10.66
CA ILE A 148 -9.50 -13.27 11.64
C ILE A 148 -8.01 -12.92 11.70
N LYS A 149 -7.12 -13.92 11.76
CA LYS A 149 -5.67 -13.70 11.76
C LYS A 149 -5.22 -12.93 10.52
N GLY A 150 -5.69 -13.31 9.33
CA GLY A 150 -5.38 -12.62 8.08
C GLY A 150 -5.86 -11.18 8.07
N SER A 151 -7.10 -10.95 8.49
CA SER A 151 -7.66 -9.60 8.62
C SER A 151 -6.88 -8.73 9.60
N LEU A 152 -6.47 -9.27 10.74
CA LEU A 152 -5.63 -8.56 11.71
C LEU A 152 -4.26 -8.22 11.14
N LEU A 153 -3.64 -9.12 10.38
CA LEU A 153 -2.38 -8.83 9.68
C LEU A 153 -2.55 -7.69 8.66
N VAL A 154 -3.60 -7.72 7.84
CA VAL A 154 -3.84 -6.62 6.89
C VAL A 154 -4.15 -5.31 7.62
N LEU A 155 -4.89 -5.33 8.73
CA LEU A 155 -5.10 -4.13 9.55
C LEU A 155 -3.80 -3.61 10.18
N LEU A 156 -2.91 -4.50 10.64
CA LEU A 156 -1.57 -4.11 11.09
C LEU A 156 -0.76 -3.48 9.97
N ALA A 157 -0.85 -4.00 8.74
CA ALA A 157 -0.26 -3.36 7.58
C ALA A 157 -0.79 -1.93 7.43
N VAL A 158 -2.11 -1.75 7.44
CA VAL A 158 -2.76 -0.43 7.34
C VAL A 158 -2.30 0.53 8.46
N ILE A 159 -2.12 0.05 9.68
CA ILE A 159 -1.56 0.83 10.80
C ILE A 159 -0.12 1.26 10.50
N CYS A 160 0.73 0.35 10.03
CA CYS A 160 2.10 0.67 9.65
C CYS A 160 2.17 1.72 8.53
N GLU A 161 1.31 1.61 7.52
CA GLU A 161 1.19 2.59 6.44
C GLU A 161 0.69 3.95 6.94
N ALA A 162 -0.27 3.96 7.86
CA ALA A 162 -0.74 5.19 8.48
C ALA A 162 0.39 5.89 9.27
N LEU A 163 1.19 5.14 10.04
CA LEU A 163 2.36 5.67 10.75
C LEU A 163 3.42 6.20 9.77
N PHE A 164 3.67 5.49 8.66
CA PHE A 164 4.53 5.93 7.56
C PHE A 164 4.10 7.31 7.04
N LEU A 165 2.80 7.51 6.82
CA LEU A 165 2.24 8.79 6.36
C LEU A 165 2.33 9.89 7.42
N LEU A 166 2.19 9.56 8.72
CA LEU A 166 2.37 10.54 9.80
C LEU A 166 3.83 10.99 9.94
N ILE A 167 4.79 10.07 9.81
CA ILE A 167 6.22 10.41 9.83
C ILE A 167 6.58 11.30 8.64
N ARG A 168 6.01 11.03 7.45
CA ARG A 168 6.23 11.88 6.27
C ARG A 168 5.91 13.35 6.54
N LYS A 169 4.87 13.65 7.33
CA LYS A 169 4.50 15.03 7.70
C LYS A 169 5.57 15.76 8.52
N LYS A 170 6.47 15.03 9.20
CA LYS A 170 7.57 15.59 10.00
C LYS A 170 8.86 15.79 9.20
N LEU A 171 8.95 15.27 7.98
CA LEU A 171 10.14 15.42 7.13
C LEU A 171 10.13 16.78 6.41
N PRO A 172 11.31 17.36 6.13
CA PRO A 172 11.40 18.64 5.41
C PRO A 172 10.77 18.58 4.01
N MET A 173 10.01 19.61 3.65
CA MET A 173 9.38 19.72 2.33
C MET A 173 10.39 19.84 1.17
N GLN A 174 11.65 20.18 1.47
CA GLN A 174 12.71 20.36 0.49
C GLN A 174 13.15 19.03 -0.17
N ILE A 175 12.87 17.89 0.47
CA ILE A 175 13.22 16.57 -0.07
C ILE A 175 12.20 16.20 -1.15
N SER A 176 12.66 16.20 -2.41
CA SER A 176 11.88 15.71 -3.56
C SER A 176 11.25 14.35 -3.26
N SER A 177 9.94 14.22 -3.47
CA SER A 177 9.24 12.97 -3.15
C SER A 177 9.73 11.78 -3.98
N LEU A 178 10.26 12.00 -5.19
CA LEU A 178 10.90 10.93 -5.98
C LEU A 178 12.21 10.47 -5.35
N VAL A 179 13.01 11.42 -4.83
CA VAL A 179 14.26 11.12 -4.10
C VAL A 179 13.93 10.38 -2.81
N LEU A 180 12.88 10.79 -2.09
CA LEU A 180 12.42 10.06 -0.91
C LEU A 180 11.98 8.63 -1.28
N SER A 181 11.16 8.45 -2.31
CA SER A 181 10.72 7.13 -2.78
C SER A 181 11.92 6.24 -3.14
N LEU A 182 12.96 6.79 -3.76
CA LEU A 182 14.21 6.08 -4.02
C LEU A 182 14.87 5.63 -2.70
N ILE A 183 15.07 6.56 -1.75
CA ILE A 183 15.75 6.24 -0.47
C ILE A 183 14.94 5.19 0.32
N ILE A 184 13.61 5.32 0.38
CA ILE A 184 12.72 4.33 1.01
C ILE A 184 12.85 2.97 0.32
N SER A 185 12.90 2.94 -1.02
CA SER A 185 13.04 1.69 -1.76
C SER A 185 14.41 1.04 -1.51
N VAL A 186 15.47 1.83 -1.41
CA VAL A 186 16.81 1.35 -1.06
C VAL A 186 16.82 0.77 0.36
N TYR A 187 16.24 1.47 1.35
CA TYR A 187 16.10 0.91 2.70
C TYR A 187 15.26 -0.37 2.71
N GLY A 188 14.16 -0.41 1.96
CA GLY A 188 13.34 -1.61 1.81
C GLY A 188 14.16 -2.80 1.29
N PHE A 189 14.98 -2.58 0.25
CA PHE A 189 15.91 -3.59 -0.24
C PHE A 189 16.92 -4.02 0.84
N LEU A 190 17.59 -3.06 1.50
CA LEU A 190 18.59 -3.34 2.53
C LEU A 190 18.00 -4.12 3.71
N PHE A 191 16.76 -3.85 4.10
CA PHE A 191 16.10 -4.57 5.18
C PHE A 191 15.67 -5.98 4.76
N PHE A 192 15.19 -6.17 3.52
CA PHE A 192 14.72 -7.49 3.08
C PHE A 192 15.82 -8.41 2.55
N VAL A 193 16.91 -7.87 1.99
CA VAL A 193 17.94 -8.68 1.33
C VAL A 193 18.56 -9.76 2.23
N PRO A 194 18.82 -9.56 3.54
CA PRO A 194 19.35 -10.62 4.39
C PRO A 194 18.34 -11.77 4.54
N PHE A 195 17.06 -11.46 4.69
CA PHE A 195 15.98 -12.44 4.80
C PHE A 195 15.73 -13.16 3.47
N GLY A 196 15.76 -12.44 2.34
CA GLY A 196 15.63 -13.05 1.02
C GLY A 196 16.79 -14.00 0.70
N ILE A 197 18.03 -13.63 1.07
CA ILE A 197 19.19 -14.51 0.96
C ILE A 197 19.01 -15.76 1.82
N PHE A 198 18.61 -15.58 3.08
CA PHE A 198 18.36 -16.69 4.00
C PHE A 198 17.29 -17.65 3.47
N GLU A 199 16.19 -17.12 2.95
CA GLU A 199 15.07 -17.86 2.37
C GLU A 199 15.51 -18.69 1.14
N VAL A 200 16.38 -18.13 0.30
CA VAL A 200 16.99 -18.83 -0.84
C VAL A 200 17.89 -19.99 -0.38
N PHE A 201 18.75 -19.75 0.61
CA PHE A 201 19.69 -20.78 1.09
C PHE A 201 19.00 -21.94 1.81
N HIS A 202 17.89 -21.71 2.52
CA HIS A 202 17.22 -22.73 3.34
C HIS A 202 15.98 -23.33 2.67
N GLY A 203 15.26 -22.56 1.87
CA GLY A 203 14.05 -23.01 1.16
C GLY A 203 14.31 -23.53 -0.25
N GLY A 204 15.49 -23.24 -0.82
CA GLY A 204 15.82 -23.48 -2.21
C GLY A 204 15.11 -22.51 -3.17
N LEU A 205 15.71 -22.23 -4.33
CA LEU A 205 14.98 -21.54 -5.40
C LEU A 205 14.01 -22.51 -6.05
N ARG A 206 12.70 -22.31 -5.86
CA ARG A 206 11.73 -22.83 -6.81
C ARG A 206 12.02 -22.23 -8.19
N ARG A 207 11.85 -23.05 -9.23
CA ARG A 207 12.02 -22.61 -10.60
C ARG A 207 10.97 -21.55 -10.90
N ILE A 208 11.41 -20.31 -11.04
CA ILE A 208 10.55 -19.18 -11.41
C ILE A 208 10.24 -19.35 -12.90
N ASP A 209 8.96 -19.45 -13.24
CA ASP A 209 8.52 -19.47 -14.64
C ASP A 209 8.51 -18.05 -15.22
N THR A 210 8.23 -17.93 -16.53
CA THR A 210 8.17 -16.62 -17.19
C THR A 210 7.16 -15.69 -16.53
N THR A 211 6.06 -16.22 -16.00
CA THR A 211 5.01 -15.47 -15.31
C THR A 211 5.54 -14.81 -14.04
N GLY A 212 6.26 -15.55 -13.20
CA GLY A 212 6.87 -15.02 -11.98
C GLY A 212 7.84 -13.87 -12.26
N TYR A 213 8.67 -13.97 -13.29
CA TYR A 213 9.56 -12.87 -13.70
C TYR A 213 8.79 -11.62 -14.14
N LEU A 214 7.71 -11.79 -14.92
CA LEU A 214 6.86 -10.68 -15.36
C LEU A 214 6.14 -10.02 -14.18
N LEU A 215 5.63 -10.80 -13.22
CA LEU A 215 4.97 -10.28 -12.02
C LEU A 215 5.94 -9.49 -11.14
N ILE A 216 7.16 -9.99 -10.93
CA ILE A 216 8.21 -9.28 -10.18
C ILE A 216 8.60 -7.97 -10.89
N ALA A 217 8.80 -8.02 -12.21
CA ALA A 217 9.13 -6.83 -13.00
C ALA A 217 8.00 -5.78 -12.93
N TYR A 218 6.75 -6.22 -13.01
CA TYR A 218 5.58 -5.36 -12.81
C TYR A 218 5.57 -4.74 -11.40
N TYR A 219 5.86 -5.53 -10.36
CA TYR A 219 5.95 -5.07 -8.98
C TYR A 219 7.03 -4.01 -8.76
N GLY A 220 8.22 -4.24 -9.30
CA GLY A 220 9.35 -3.32 -9.15
C GLY A 220 9.15 -2.05 -9.97
N VAL A 221 8.77 -2.16 -11.23
CA VAL A 221 8.72 -1.01 -12.14
C VAL A 221 7.39 -0.26 -12.01
N PHE A 222 6.26 -0.95 -12.16
CA PHE A 222 4.97 -0.27 -12.24
C PHE A 222 4.49 0.17 -10.87
N ILE A 223 4.43 -0.76 -9.92
CA ILE A 223 3.91 -0.50 -8.58
C ILE A 223 4.85 0.42 -7.78
N THR A 224 6.16 0.16 -7.83
CA THR A 224 7.13 0.88 -6.96
C THR A 224 7.69 2.16 -7.58
N ALA A 225 7.64 2.34 -8.91
CA ALA A 225 8.19 3.54 -9.55
C ALA A 225 7.18 4.33 -10.39
N ILE A 226 6.56 3.70 -11.39
CA ILE A 226 5.66 4.41 -12.34
C ILE A 226 4.46 5.00 -11.61
N ALA A 227 3.84 4.25 -10.70
CA ALA A 227 2.71 4.75 -9.90
C ALA A 227 3.06 6.05 -9.16
N TYR A 228 4.22 6.10 -8.50
CA TYR A 228 4.69 7.32 -7.83
C TYR A 228 4.97 8.46 -8.81
N ILE A 229 5.60 8.19 -9.94
CA ILE A 229 5.88 9.21 -10.96
C ILE A 229 4.56 9.82 -11.47
N LEU A 230 3.57 8.99 -11.77
CA LEU A 230 2.24 9.42 -12.22
C LEU A 230 1.52 10.21 -11.13
N TRP A 231 1.52 9.70 -9.90
CA TRP A 231 0.91 10.38 -8.75
C TRP A 231 1.49 11.77 -8.54
N PHE A 232 2.83 11.88 -8.49
CA PHE A 232 3.50 13.16 -8.29
C PHE A 232 3.31 14.15 -9.44
N LYS A 233 3.19 13.67 -10.68
CA LYS A 233 2.80 14.53 -11.81
C LYS A 233 1.36 15.03 -11.67
N GLY A 234 0.45 14.15 -11.24
CA GLY A 234 -0.97 14.47 -11.05
C GLY A 234 -1.20 15.51 -9.95
N ILE A 235 -0.66 15.27 -8.74
CA ILE A 235 -0.95 16.13 -7.57
C ILE A 235 -0.33 17.53 -7.67
N LYS A 236 0.69 17.71 -8.53
CA LYS A 236 1.24 19.05 -8.81
C LYS A 236 0.26 19.97 -9.55
N SER A 237 -0.77 19.40 -10.16
CA SER A 237 -1.65 20.09 -11.09
C SER A 237 -3.12 20.11 -10.65
N VAL A 238 -3.40 19.62 -9.44
CA VAL A 238 -4.75 19.42 -8.90
C VAL A 238 -4.71 19.76 -7.41
N ASP A 239 -5.72 20.47 -6.88
CA ASP A 239 -5.74 20.81 -5.45
C ASP A 239 -5.73 19.56 -4.57
N GLY A 240 -5.11 19.68 -3.39
CA GLY A 240 -4.95 18.57 -2.45
C GLY A 240 -6.27 17.90 -2.04
N ALA A 241 -7.35 18.68 -1.93
CA ALA A 241 -8.69 18.15 -1.63
C ALA A 241 -9.17 17.19 -2.72
N TYR A 242 -9.08 17.59 -4.00
CA TYR A 242 -9.43 16.73 -5.13
C TYR A 242 -8.48 15.53 -5.26
N ALA A 243 -7.17 15.73 -5.08
CA ALA A 243 -6.20 14.64 -5.08
C ALA A 243 -6.55 13.55 -4.06
N SER A 244 -7.03 13.93 -2.88
CA SER A 244 -7.45 12.98 -1.85
C SER A 244 -8.62 12.09 -2.27
N VAL A 245 -9.56 12.60 -3.08
CA VAL A 245 -10.69 11.82 -3.61
C VAL A 245 -10.20 10.75 -4.59
N TYR A 246 -9.18 11.04 -5.41
CA TYR A 246 -8.61 10.07 -6.34
C TYR A 246 -7.97 8.86 -5.65
N THR A 247 -7.58 8.96 -4.38
CA THR A 247 -7.06 7.81 -3.62
C THR A 247 -8.11 6.70 -3.45
N ALA A 248 -9.41 7.00 -3.59
CA ALA A 248 -10.50 6.03 -3.57
C ALA A 248 -10.39 4.98 -4.69
N PHE A 249 -9.72 5.31 -5.80
CA PHE A 249 -9.48 4.37 -6.90
C PHE A 249 -8.53 3.23 -6.50
N MET A 250 -7.72 3.39 -5.45
CA MET A 250 -6.82 2.34 -4.98
C MET A 250 -7.57 1.13 -4.41
N PRO A 251 -8.38 1.24 -3.34
CA PRO A 251 -9.15 0.10 -2.84
C PRO A 251 -10.19 -0.38 -3.86
N LEU A 252 -10.78 0.52 -4.66
CA LEU A 252 -11.70 0.13 -5.72
C LEU A 252 -11.03 -0.77 -6.77
N SER A 253 -9.87 -0.38 -7.28
CA SER A 253 -9.14 -1.19 -8.25
C SER A 253 -8.61 -2.47 -7.63
N ALA A 254 -8.17 -2.46 -6.37
CA ALA A 254 -7.77 -3.68 -5.66
C ALA A 254 -8.90 -4.72 -5.65
N VAL A 255 -10.12 -4.31 -5.29
CA VAL A 255 -11.29 -5.20 -5.26
C VAL A 255 -11.68 -5.66 -6.68
N LEU A 256 -11.82 -4.73 -7.63
CA LEU A 256 -12.24 -5.06 -8.99
C LEU A 256 -11.24 -5.97 -9.70
N LEU A 257 -9.94 -5.66 -9.62
CA LEU A 257 -8.89 -6.46 -10.24
C LEU A 257 -8.74 -7.81 -9.53
N SER A 258 -8.96 -7.90 -8.22
CA SER A 258 -8.99 -9.19 -7.52
C SER A 258 -10.14 -10.06 -8.00
N SER A 259 -11.34 -9.50 -8.14
CA SER A 259 -12.49 -10.27 -8.64
C SER A 259 -12.29 -10.71 -10.10
N VAL A 260 -11.72 -9.86 -10.97
CA VAL A 260 -11.52 -10.17 -12.40
C VAL A 260 -10.32 -11.09 -12.64
N ILE A 261 -9.15 -10.79 -12.07
CA ILE A 261 -7.90 -11.50 -12.33
C ILE A 261 -7.85 -12.82 -11.58
N LEU A 262 -8.22 -12.82 -10.30
CA LEU A 262 -8.17 -14.01 -9.45
C LEU A 262 -9.48 -14.81 -9.47
N LYS A 263 -10.52 -14.29 -10.14
CA LYS A 263 -11.86 -14.89 -10.18
C LYS A 263 -12.47 -15.08 -8.78
N GLU A 264 -12.08 -14.24 -7.82
CA GLU A 264 -12.64 -14.26 -6.48
C GLU A 264 -14.09 -13.76 -6.49
N SER A 265 -15.00 -14.54 -5.90
CA SER A 265 -16.41 -14.18 -5.80
C SER A 265 -16.64 -13.08 -4.76
N MET A 266 -17.40 -12.06 -5.14
CA MET A 266 -17.85 -11.02 -4.20
C MET A 266 -19.21 -11.41 -3.63
N THR A 267 -19.23 -11.75 -2.34
CA THR A 267 -20.49 -11.97 -1.62
C THR A 267 -21.22 -10.65 -1.33
N ILE A 268 -22.50 -10.73 -0.97
CA ILE A 268 -23.26 -9.54 -0.54
C ILE A 268 -22.60 -8.80 0.62
N MET A 269 -21.95 -9.54 1.53
CA MET A 269 -21.23 -9.01 2.68
C MET A 269 -19.97 -8.24 2.25
N HIS A 270 -19.26 -8.69 1.21
CA HIS A 270 -18.15 -7.94 0.63
C HIS A 270 -18.64 -6.62 0.00
N ILE A 271 -19.75 -6.65 -0.73
CA ILE A 271 -20.32 -5.45 -1.38
C ILE A 271 -20.77 -4.43 -0.32
N ALA A 272 -21.48 -4.88 0.70
CA ALA A 272 -21.90 -4.03 1.82
C ALA A 272 -20.70 -3.46 2.58
N GLY A 273 -19.73 -4.31 2.94
CA GLY A 273 -18.51 -3.89 3.62
C GLY A 273 -17.69 -2.88 2.83
N PHE A 274 -17.50 -3.13 1.53
CA PHE A 274 -16.82 -2.19 0.62
C PHE A 274 -17.54 -0.85 0.56
N THR A 275 -18.86 -0.86 0.41
CA THR A 275 -19.66 0.37 0.33
C THR A 275 -19.53 1.21 1.59
N LEU A 276 -19.57 0.58 2.78
CA LEU A 276 -19.39 1.28 4.05
C LEU A 276 -17.98 1.88 4.19
N VAL A 277 -16.93 1.09 3.92
CA VAL A 277 -15.54 1.58 4.00
C VAL A 277 -15.30 2.72 3.01
N MET A 278 -15.79 2.60 1.78
CA MET A 278 -15.68 3.66 0.79
C MET A 278 -16.43 4.92 1.19
N SER A 279 -17.63 4.79 1.75
CA SER A 279 -18.42 5.92 2.23
C SER A 279 -17.72 6.64 3.37
N ALA A 280 -17.18 5.90 4.35
CA ALA A 280 -16.40 6.45 5.45
C ALA A 280 -15.16 7.22 4.94
N MET A 281 -14.43 6.63 4.00
CA MET A 281 -13.28 7.26 3.34
C MET A 281 -13.66 8.57 2.65
N LEU A 282 -14.72 8.57 1.83
CA LEU A 282 -15.14 9.76 1.08
C LEU A 282 -15.60 10.89 2.01
N VAL A 283 -16.33 10.57 3.08
CA VAL A 283 -16.73 11.57 4.10
C VAL A 283 -15.50 12.22 4.73
N LEU A 284 -14.44 11.46 5.00
CA LEU A 284 -13.19 11.99 5.54
C LEU A 284 -12.38 12.79 4.53
N SER A 285 -12.44 12.43 3.25
CA SER A 285 -11.75 13.16 2.17
C SER A 285 -12.39 14.52 1.86
N ILE A 286 -13.72 14.64 1.96
CA ILE A 286 -14.45 15.88 1.66
C ILE A 286 -14.37 16.89 2.81
N LYS A 287 -14.29 16.42 4.07
CA LYS A 287 -14.31 17.28 5.28
C LYS A 287 -12.91 17.55 5.86
N ARG A 288 -11.86 17.43 5.06
CA ARG A 288 -10.47 17.66 5.48
C ARG A 288 -10.06 19.11 5.40
#